data_AF-A0A1R4IM57-F1
#
_entry.id   AF-A0A1R4IM57-F1
#
_cell.length_a   1.000
_cell.length_b   1.000
_cell.length_c   1.000
_cell.angle_alpha   90.00
_cell.angle_beta   90.00
_cell.angle_gamma   90.00
#
_symmetry.space_group_name_H-M   'P 1'
#
loop_
_entity.id
_entity.type
_entity.pdbx_description
1 polymer ?
#
loop_
_entity_poly.entity_id
_entity_poly.type
_entity_poly.pdbx_seq_one_letter_code
_entity_poly.pdbx_strand_id
1 'polypeptide(L)'
;MPNSQEASRLLQLARDARTRGDSLLHLQFDVAQLSGESSSWGSADNRMLRDDHVGYFLSEVEKLGWRLESTSHVFVESGATTSSRILGTGQGVVNHGGVEGFFTFRAASVD
;
A
#
# COMPACT_ATOMS: atom_id res chain seq x y z
N MET A 1 -2.53 -1.49 5.55
CA MET A 1 -2.66 -0.44 6.57
C MET A 1 -1.31 -0.17 7.21
N PRO A 2 -0.78 1.07 7.14
CA PRO A 2 -0.01 1.55 8.26
C PRO A 2 -0.90 1.38 9.49
N ASN A 3 -0.50 0.55 10.46
CA ASN A 3 -1.27 0.42 11.70
C ASN A 3 -1.53 1.82 12.32
N SER A 4 -2.45 1.93 13.28
CA SER A 4 -2.84 3.23 13.86
C SER A 4 -1.65 4.09 14.32
N GLN A 5 -0.57 3.44 14.78
CA GLN A 5 0.68 4.08 15.14
C GLN A 5 1.42 4.66 13.93
N GLU A 6 1.55 3.88 12.86
CA GLU A 6 2.19 4.32 11.62
C GLU A 6 1.40 5.44 10.93
N ALA A 7 0.06 5.35 10.88
CA ALA A 7 -0.78 6.43 10.37
C ALA A 7 -0.57 7.74 11.14
N SER A 8 -0.50 7.64 12.48
CA SER A 8 -0.23 8.78 13.35
C SER A 8 1.16 9.37 13.12
N ARG A 9 2.18 8.52 12.93
CA ARG A 9 3.55 8.92 12.60
C ARG A 9 3.61 9.69 11.28
N LEU A 10 2.95 9.17 10.24
CA LEU A 10 2.94 9.80 8.91
C LEU A 10 2.18 11.13 8.92
N LEU A 11 1.07 11.24 9.65
CA LEU A 11 0.36 12.50 9.82
C LEU A 11 1.22 13.54 10.56
N GLN A 12 1.97 13.12 11.58
CA GLN A 12 2.90 14.02 12.26
C GLN A 12 4.00 14.50 11.31
N LEU A 13 4.58 13.60 10.51
CA LEU A 13 5.59 13.96 9.51
C LEU A 13 5.05 14.98 8.49
N ALA A 14 3.81 14.78 8.03
CA ALA A 14 3.15 15.72 7.13
C ALA A 14 2.91 17.10 7.76
N ARG A 15 2.54 17.15 9.05
CA ARG A 15 2.40 18.41 9.81
C ARG A 15 3.74 19.12 9.93
N ASP A 16 4.78 18.40 10.36
CA ASP A 16 6.11 18.96 10.57
C ASP A 16 6.69 19.51 9.27
N ALA A 17 6.51 18.79 8.15
CA ALA A 17 6.91 19.26 6.82
C ALA A 17 6.20 20.57 6.43
N ARG A 18 4.90 20.67 6.71
CA ARG A 18 4.16 21.92 6.47
C ARG A 18 4.67 23.06 7.33
N THR A 19 4.90 22.82 8.62
CA THR A 19 5.42 23.82 9.56
C THR A 19 6.83 24.30 9.18
N ARG A 20 7.67 23.41 8.62
CA ARG A 20 8.99 23.80 8.07
C ARG A 20 8.92 24.63 6.79
N GLY A 21 7.75 24.67 6.13
CA GLY A 21 7.58 25.38 4.86
C GLY A 21 7.97 24.54 3.63
N ASP A 22 8.03 23.22 3.75
CA ASP A 22 8.37 22.34 2.63
C ASP A 22 7.34 22.52 1.50
N SER A 23 7.81 22.58 0.25
CA SER A 23 6.94 22.73 -0.93
C SER A 23 6.39 21.39 -1.44
N LEU A 24 7.06 20.30 -1.10
CA LEU A 24 6.73 18.94 -1.51
C LEU A 24 6.78 18.00 -0.30
N LEU A 25 5.88 17.01 -0.30
CA LEU A 25 5.84 15.94 0.67
C LEU A 25 5.75 14.61 -0.07
N HIS A 26 6.61 13.65 0.31
CA HIS A 26 6.55 12.27 -0.16
C HIS A 26 6.15 11.36 0.99
N LEU A 27 5.11 10.56 0.80
CA LEU A 27 4.68 9.53 1.74
C LEU A 27 4.73 8.16 1.06
N GLN A 28 5.15 7.16 1.82
CA GLN A 28 5.29 5.77 1.39
C GLN A 28 4.66 4.87 2.45
N PHE A 29 3.72 4.01 2.04
CA PHE A 29 3.09 3.04 2.93
C PHE A 29 2.36 1.92 2.17
N ASP A 30 2.13 0.78 2.86
CA ASP A 30 1.43 -0.38 2.31
C ASP A 30 -0.07 -0.13 2.10
N VAL A 31 -0.56 -0.37 0.88
CA VAL A 31 -1.95 -0.13 0.48
C VAL A 31 -2.74 -1.41 0.19
N ALA A 32 -2.06 -2.52 -0.08
CA ALA A 32 -2.70 -3.81 -0.25
C ALA A 32 -1.73 -4.94 0.05
N GLN A 33 -2.28 -6.14 0.25
CA GLN A 33 -1.51 -7.37 0.38
C GLN A 33 -2.08 -8.41 -0.57
N LEU A 34 -1.19 -9.10 -1.30
CA LEU A 34 -1.51 -10.30 -2.03
C LEU A 34 -1.19 -11.49 -1.13
N SER A 35 -2.23 -12.20 -0.71
CA SER A 35 -2.09 -13.45 0.04
C SER A 35 -2.57 -14.62 -0.80
N GLY A 36 -1.75 -15.65 -0.88
CA GLY A 36 -2.16 -16.92 -1.44
C GLY A 36 -3.21 -17.64 -0.61
N GLU A 37 -4.29 -18.15 -1.23
CA GLU A 37 -5.14 -19.14 -0.59
C GLU A 37 -4.63 -20.55 -0.91
N SER A 38 -4.33 -21.32 0.14
CA SER A 38 -3.98 -22.74 0.00
C SER A 38 -5.23 -23.52 -0.36
N SER A 39 -5.31 -24.07 -1.57
CA SER A 39 -6.37 -25.02 -1.93
C SER A 39 -5.89 -26.46 -1.85
N SER A 40 -6.72 -27.34 -1.28
CA SER A 40 -6.46 -28.78 -1.17
C SER A 40 -6.50 -29.54 -2.52
N TRP A 41 -6.80 -28.86 -3.63
CA TRP A 41 -7.00 -29.45 -4.97
C TRP A 41 -6.06 -28.88 -6.05
N GLY A 42 -5.06 -28.08 -5.69
CA GLY A 42 -4.07 -27.55 -6.65
C GLY A 42 -4.54 -26.33 -7.47
N SER A 43 -5.59 -25.64 -7.01
CA SER A 43 -5.91 -24.27 -7.42
C SER A 43 -4.95 -23.30 -6.72
N ALA A 44 -4.25 -22.49 -7.51
CA ALA A 44 -3.54 -21.32 -7.00
C ALA A 44 -4.51 -20.16 -7.12
N ASP A 45 -5.20 -19.81 -6.04
CA ASP A 45 -6.02 -18.60 -6.02
C ASP A 45 -5.30 -17.52 -5.22
N ASN A 46 -5.20 -16.33 -5.80
CA ASN A 46 -4.53 -15.19 -5.18
C ASN A 46 -5.62 -14.25 -4.68
N ARG A 47 -5.71 -14.10 -3.36
CA ARG A 47 -6.63 -13.13 -2.75
C ARG A 47 -5.90 -11.82 -2.53
N MET A 48 -6.43 -10.76 -3.11
CA MET A 48 -5.96 -9.41 -2.84
C MET A 48 -6.76 -8.78 -1.70
N LEU A 49 -6.09 -8.52 -0.59
CA LEU A 49 -6.61 -7.75 0.53
C LEU A 49 -6.29 -6.28 0.28
N ARG A 50 -7.29 -5.51 -0.15
CA ARG A 50 -7.17 -4.06 -0.32
C ARG A 50 -7.42 -3.36 1.01
N ASP A 51 -6.72 -2.27 1.23
CA ASP A 51 -7.01 -1.36 2.34
C ASP A 51 -8.00 -0.28 1.89
N ASP A 52 -9.26 -0.43 2.30
CA ASP A 52 -10.33 0.50 1.94
C ASP A 52 -10.18 1.89 2.61
N HIS A 53 -9.26 2.04 3.58
CA HIS A 53 -9.03 3.30 4.30
C HIS A 53 -7.95 4.18 3.68
N VAL A 54 -7.27 3.74 2.61
CA VAL A 54 -6.22 4.54 1.94
C VAL A 54 -6.75 5.91 1.53
N GLY A 55 -7.94 5.97 0.91
CA GLY A 55 -8.56 7.24 0.52
C GLY A 55 -8.86 8.15 1.71
N TYR A 56 -9.31 7.58 2.83
CA TYR A 56 -9.54 8.34 4.06
C TYR A 56 -8.24 8.94 4.59
N PHE A 57 -7.17 8.15 4.69
CA PHE A 57 -5.87 8.64 5.15
C PHE A 57 -5.31 9.76 4.26
N LEU A 58 -5.37 9.61 2.93
CA LEU A 58 -4.92 10.65 2.01
C LEU A 58 -5.71 11.95 2.21
N SER A 59 -7.02 11.86 2.47
CA SER A 59 -7.84 13.04 2.77
C SER A 59 -7.42 13.74 4.08
N GLU A 60 -6.98 12.99 5.10
CA GLU A 60 -6.45 13.56 6.34
C GLU A 60 -5.14 14.30 6.10
N VAL A 61 -4.29 13.83 5.19
CA VAL A 61 -3.07 14.54 4.77
C VAL A 61 -3.44 15.83 4.04
N GLU A 62 -4.44 15.81 3.16
CA GLU A 62 -4.88 17.01 2.44
C GLU A 62 -5.47 18.09 3.37
N LYS A 63 -6.17 17.69 4.44
CA LYS A 63 -6.64 18.61 5.49
C LYS A 63 -5.51 19.36 6.19
N LEU A 64 -4.26 18.89 6.11
CA LEU A 64 -3.09 19.59 6.63
C LEU A 64 -2.55 20.66 5.66
N GLY A 65 -3.25 20.91 4.55
CA GLY A 65 -2.83 21.83 3.50
C GLY A 65 -1.94 21.19 2.45
N TRP A 66 -1.97 19.87 2.30
CA TRP A 66 -1.30 19.22 1.17
C TRP A 66 -2.30 19.00 0.04
N ARG A 67 -1.81 18.95 -1.20
CA ARG A 67 -2.61 18.59 -2.38
C ARG A 67 -1.96 17.41 -3.07
N LEU A 68 -2.69 16.31 -3.23
CA LEU A 68 -2.15 15.13 -3.90
C LEU A 68 -1.88 15.43 -5.38
N GLU A 69 -0.65 15.21 -5.83
CA GLU A 69 -0.23 15.42 -7.22
C GLU A 69 -0.03 14.13 -7.98
N SER A 70 0.59 13.13 -7.33
CA SER A 70 0.96 11.88 -7.96
C SER A 70 0.78 10.71 -7.01
N THR A 71 0.36 9.59 -7.57
CA THR A 71 0.27 8.30 -6.90
C THR A 71 0.92 7.25 -7.79
N SER A 72 1.85 6.48 -7.23
CA SER A 72 2.48 5.34 -7.87
C SER A 72 2.38 4.12 -6.96
N HIS A 73 2.34 2.94 -7.55
CA HIS A 73 2.27 1.69 -6.80
C HIS A 73 3.31 0.71 -7.32
N VAL A 74 3.94 -0.01 -6.40
CA VAL A 74 4.87 -1.09 -6.72
C VAL A 74 4.42 -2.35 -5.99
N PHE A 75 4.40 -3.47 -6.70
CA PHE A 75 4.24 -4.77 -6.08
C PHE A 75 5.59 -5.27 -5.58
N VAL A 76 5.67 -5.60 -4.30
CA VAL A 76 6.86 -6.14 -3.64
C VAL A 76 6.60 -7.61 -3.32
N GLU A 77 7.21 -8.50 -4.09
CA GLU A 77 7.12 -9.94 -3.89
C GLU A 77 7.85 -10.34 -2.60
N SER A 78 7.15 -11.03 -1.71
CA SER A 78 7.71 -11.56 -0.45
C SER A 78 8.00 -13.05 -0.51
N GLY A 79 7.55 -13.74 -1.57
CA GLY A 79 7.87 -15.12 -1.87
C GLY A 79 6.76 -15.82 -2.65
N ALA A 80 7.02 -17.06 -3.05
CA ALA A 80 6.04 -17.89 -3.74
C ALA A 80 5.90 -19.26 -3.05
N THR A 81 4.67 -19.73 -2.93
CA THR A 81 4.38 -21.12 -2.52
C THR A 81 4.09 -21.93 -3.76
N THR A 82 4.91 -22.96 -4.00
CA THR A 82 4.69 -23.95 -5.05
C THR A 82 4.01 -25.19 -4.49
N SER A 83 2.89 -25.61 -5.09
CA SER A 83 2.22 -26.87 -4.77
C SER A 83 2.22 -27.79 -5.99
N SER A 84 2.58 -29.06 -5.77
CA SER A 84 2.47 -30.08 -6.81
C SER A 84 1.01 -30.48 -6.95
N ARG A 85 0.46 -30.46 -8.18
CA ARG A 85 -0.92 -30.91 -8.40
C ARG A 85 -1.01 -32.42 -8.15
N ILE A 86 -1.92 -32.81 -7.27
CA ILE A 86 -2.08 -34.22 -6.85
C ILE A 86 -2.59 -35.13 -7.99
N LEU A 87 -3.15 -34.56 -9.07
CA LEU A 87 -3.74 -35.29 -10.21
C LEU A 87 -3.17 -34.92 -11.59
N GLY A 88 -2.00 -34.28 -11.69
CA GLY A 88 -1.39 -33.94 -12.98
C GLY A 88 0.07 -33.49 -12.89
N THR A 89 0.77 -33.36 -14.02
CA THR A 89 2.20 -32.99 -14.10
C THR A 89 2.48 -31.48 -13.88
N GLY A 90 1.49 -30.72 -13.41
CA GLY A 90 1.60 -29.26 -13.24
C GLY A 90 1.96 -28.83 -11.81
N GLN A 91 2.72 -27.74 -11.70
CA GLN A 91 2.92 -27.02 -10.44
C GLN A 91 1.96 -25.84 -10.38
N GLY A 92 1.30 -25.63 -9.23
CA GLY A 92 0.61 -24.38 -8.91
C GLY A 92 1.59 -23.44 -8.22
N VAL A 93 1.73 -22.21 -8.71
CA VAL A 93 2.54 -21.15 -8.07
C VAL A 93 1.58 -20.12 -7.49
N VAL A 94 1.77 -19.81 -6.21
CA VAL A 94 1.00 -18.81 -5.48
C VAL A 94 1.96 -17.73 -5.01
N ASN A 95 1.78 -16.50 -5.49
CA ASN A 95 2.65 -15.38 -5.14
C ASN A 95 2.13 -14.66 -3.91
N HIS A 96 3.03 -14.36 -2.98
CA HIS A 96 2.78 -13.55 -1.81
C HIS A 96 3.54 -12.24 -1.96
N GLY A 97 2.92 -11.14 -1.52
CA GLY A 97 3.58 -9.84 -1.60
C GLY A 97 2.72 -8.70 -1.08
N GLY A 98 3.35 -7.54 -0.90
CA GLY A 98 2.69 -6.28 -0.58
C GLY A 98 2.53 -5.41 -1.82
N VAL A 99 1.57 -4.51 -1.80
CA VAL A 99 1.53 -3.36 -2.72
C VAL A 99 1.88 -2.13 -1.89
N GLU A 100 2.98 -1.51 -2.25
CA GLU A 100 3.45 -0.27 -1.62
C GLU A 100 3.01 0.92 -2.48
N GLY A 101 2.40 1.91 -1.82
CA GLY A 101 1.98 3.16 -2.44
C GLY A 101 2.99 4.27 -2.18
N PHE A 102 3.30 5.03 -3.23
CA PHE A 102 4.14 6.22 -3.20
C PHE A 102 3.29 7.42 -3.58
N PHE A 103 3.15 8.37 -2.66
CA PHE A 103 2.26 9.53 -2.80
C PHE A 103 3.08 10.81 -2.73
N THR A 104 2.94 11.64 -3.75
CA THR A 104 3.57 12.97 -3.80
C THR A 104 2.51 14.03 -3.64
N PHE A 105 2.74 14.93 -2.70
CA PHE A 105 1.88 16.07 -2.46
C PHE A 105 2.64 17.37 -2.68
N ARG A 106 1.94 18.39 -3.19
CA ARG A 106 2.41 19.77 -3.21
C ARG A 106 1.75 20.54 -2.08
N ALA A 107 2.49 21.47 -1.50
CA ALA A 107 1.92 22.45 -0.59
C ALA A 107 0.78 23.21 -1.30
N ALA A 108 -0.45 23.12 -0.78
CA ALA A 108 -1.56 23.94 -1.24
C ALA A 108 -1.24 25.44 -1.05
N SER A 109 -1.60 26.28 -2.02
CA SER A 109 -1.62 27.72 -1.79
C SER A 109 -2.60 28.04 -0.66
N VAL A 110 -2.24 29.00 0.18
CA VAL A 110 -3.25 29.71 0.97
C VAL A 110 -3.81 30.73 0.00
N ASP A 111 -5.00 30.48 -0.52
CA ASP A 111 -5.77 31.48 -1.27
C ASP A 111 -6.25 32.59 -0.32
#